data_AF-A0AAQ4DM86-F1
#
_entry.id   AF-A0AAQ4DM86-F1
#
_cell.length_a   1.000
_cell.length_b   1.000
_cell.length_c   1.000
_cell.angle_alpha   90.00
_cell.angle_beta   90.00
_cell.angle_gamma   90.00
#
_symmetry.space_group_name_H-M   'P 1'
#
loop_
_entity.id
_entity.type
_entity.pdbx_description
1 polymer ?
#
loop_
_entity_poly.entity_id
_entity_poly.type
_entity_poly.pdbx_seq_one_letter_code
_entity_poly.pdbx_strand_id
1 'polypeptide(L)'
;MDVRRRKPWRKGHLGKRRRAKDSDEQAYEKVPRRSTAKDDTSVRMLLPVKTKHGIVQKTQVLTREDNPVSDEEQQDRSDSEGYEDEQAESLHAAKALPELKVPRTPVKSLSEKYRQLQDVKQKIGSLASAIVEDPQDKVGHLKELVALLRDGAPGVSHIVQRLAALTLLEVFRDVVPGYAITTPTAQGSGPKQRLKKETRALVGYEEALLRYYGQYVGCLRKILARHLRRLKAPQNALRLRLSTALAQVAARCVCGLLLAHPHFNLHGQLIELAVHCLGSADEKMSLTACQALRHLYRQDRLGESTLEAVKRTKALLKARGLQASVVPLWSRFNTAMKSKVLRGTSQGVVNL
;
A
#
# COMPACT_ATOMS: atom_id res chain seq x y z
N MET A 1 -2.27 0.39 87.06
CA MET A 1 -3.14 1.19 87.96
C MET A 1 -2.21 2.21 88.62
N ASP A 2 -2.51 3.50 88.75
CA ASP A 2 -3.84 4.13 88.88
C ASP A 2 -3.99 5.41 88.02
N VAL A 3 -5.14 6.07 88.13
CA VAL A 3 -5.73 7.07 87.21
C VAL A 3 -5.81 8.46 87.87
N ARG A 4 -5.67 9.55 87.08
CA ARG A 4 -6.46 10.82 87.09
C ARG A 4 -5.73 11.88 86.23
N ARG A 5 -6.27 12.34 85.08
CA ARG A 5 -7.45 13.21 84.80
C ARG A 5 -7.26 14.72 85.05
N ARG A 6 -7.13 15.46 83.92
CA ARG A 6 -7.77 16.78 83.61
C ARG A 6 -7.25 17.99 84.44
N LYS A 7 -7.20 19.25 83.98
CA LYS A 7 -7.88 20.04 82.92
C LYS A 7 -7.13 21.42 82.78
N PRO A 8 -7.64 22.48 82.12
CA PRO A 8 -7.63 22.78 80.68
C PRO A 8 -6.78 24.02 80.27
N TRP A 9 -6.56 24.22 78.97
CA TRP A 9 -5.93 25.44 78.43
C TRP A 9 -6.88 26.64 78.33
N ARG A 10 -6.38 27.87 78.53
CA ARG A 10 -7.05 29.13 78.14
C ARG A 10 -6.09 30.22 77.63
N LYS A 11 -6.37 30.65 76.39
CA LYS A 11 -6.17 31.97 75.76
C LYS A 11 -4.82 32.70 75.89
N GLY A 12 -4.13 32.81 74.75
CA GLY A 12 -3.38 34.01 74.34
C GLY A 12 -3.98 34.56 73.04
N HIS A 13 -4.17 35.89 72.94
CA HIS A 13 -4.67 36.57 71.74
C HIS A 13 -3.51 37.11 70.90
N LEU A 14 -3.51 36.91 69.57
CA LEU A 14 -2.75 37.75 68.64
C LEU A 14 -3.36 37.75 67.22
N GLY A 15 -3.53 38.95 66.66
CA GLY A 15 -3.40 39.25 65.22
C GLY A 15 -4.37 38.63 64.21
N LYS A 16 -5.50 39.30 63.92
CA LYS A 16 -6.15 39.18 62.60
C LYS A 16 -5.32 39.94 61.54
N ARG A 17 -4.79 39.25 60.52
CA ARG A 17 -4.48 39.84 59.21
C ARG A 17 -5.22 39.04 58.13
N ARG A 18 -5.92 39.76 57.25
CA ARG A 18 -6.85 39.20 56.25
C ARG A 18 -6.06 38.61 55.08
N ARG A 19 -6.48 37.46 54.54
CA ARG A 19 -6.14 37.07 53.16
C ARG A 19 -6.79 38.10 52.22
N ALA A 20 -5.97 38.79 51.45
CA ALA A 20 -6.38 39.63 50.33
C ALA A 20 -5.40 39.33 49.18
N LYS A 21 -5.76 38.36 48.34
CA LYS A 21 -5.00 38.03 47.12
C LYS A 21 -5.82 37.34 46.02
N ASP A 22 -6.97 36.77 46.35
CA ASP A 22 -7.86 36.11 45.36
C ASP A 22 -8.81 37.09 44.63
N SER A 23 -8.76 38.39 44.93
CA SER A 23 -9.73 39.38 44.41
C SER A 23 -9.35 39.97 43.04
N ASP A 24 -8.06 40.01 42.71
CA ASP A 24 -7.57 40.78 41.56
C ASP A 24 -7.56 39.91 40.27
N GLU A 25 -7.30 38.61 40.41
CA GLU A 25 -7.32 37.65 39.30
C GLU A 25 -8.74 37.49 38.71
N GLN A 26 -9.77 37.47 39.57
CA GLN A 26 -11.18 37.37 39.16
C GLN A 26 -11.72 38.63 38.46
N ALA A 27 -11.05 39.78 38.63
CA ALA A 27 -11.37 41.00 37.89
C ALA A 27 -10.78 40.98 36.48
N TYR A 28 -9.61 40.35 36.31
CA TYR A 28 -8.90 40.28 35.03
C TYR A 28 -9.61 39.39 34.00
N GLU A 29 -10.21 38.27 34.42
CA GLU A 29 -10.93 37.34 33.54
C GLU A 29 -12.25 37.89 32.97
N LYS A 30 -12.81 38.96 33.56
CA LYS A 30 -14.12 39.52 33.17
C LYS A 30 -14.04 40.66 32.14
N VAL A 31 -12.84 41.04 31.70
CA VAL A 31 -12.68 42.11 30.71
C VAL A 31 -12.83 41.55 29.29
N PRO A 32 -13.81 42.01 28.48
CA PRO A 32 -13.93 41.55 27.10
C PRO A 32 -12.72 42.01 26.29
N ARG A 33 -12.06 41.07 25.60
CA ARG A 33 -10.93 41.39 24.71
C ARG A 33 -11.40 42.31 23.57
N ARG A 34 -10.80 43.49 23.47
CA ARG A 34 -10.89 44.31 22.24
C ARG A 34 -10.27 43.51 21.09
N SER A 35 -11.08 43.08 20.14
CA SER A 35 -10.60 42.65 18.83
C SER A 35 -10.03 43.86 18.10
N THR A 36 -8.73 43.89 17.87
CA THR A 36 -8.13 44.77 16.86
C THR A 36 -8.56 44.25 15.49
N ALA A 37 -9.71 44.74 15.01
CA ALA A 37 -10.02 44.71 13.59
C ALA A 37 -8.85 45.39 12.87
N LYS A 38 -8.26 44.69 11.90
CA LYS A 38 -7.14 45.23 11.13
C LYS A 38 -7.72 46.13 10.05
N ASP A 39 -7.52 47.44 10.19
CA ASP A 39 -7.52 48.34 9.04
C ASP A 39 -6.25 48.02 8.22
N ASP A 40 -6.39 47.10 7.26
CA ASP A 40 -5.29 46.58 6.43
C ASP A 40 -4.93 47.60 5.31
N THR A 41 -4.41 48.77 5.70
CA THR A 41 -3.75 49.73 4.80
C THR A 41 -2.27 49.90 5.16
N SER A 42 -1.44 48.97 4.69
CA SER A 42 0.02 49.06 4.85
C SER A 42 0.64 50.00 3.81
N VAL A 43 1.23 51.11 4.26
CA VAL A 43 2.01 52.02 3.41
C VAL A 43 3.44 51.49 3.29
N ARG A 44 3.92 51.25 2.07
CA ARG A 44 5.32 50.89 1.79
C ARG A 44 6.11 52.14 1.40
N MET A 45 7.20 52.42 2.13
CA MET A 45 8.14 53.48 1.75
C MET A 45 9.08 52.98 0.65
N LEU A 46 9.26 53.78 -0.40
CA LEU A 46 10.19 53.49 -1.50
C LEU A 46 11.50 54.26 -1.29
N LEU A 47 12.56 53.82 -1.99
CA LEU A 47 13.88 54.46 -1.86
C LEU A 47 13.83 55.93 -2.32
N PRO A 48 14.58 56.83 -1.66
CA PRO A 48 14.63 58.24 -2.04
C PRO A 48 15.29 58.39 -3.42
N VAL A 49 14.66 59.15 -4.32
CA VAL A 49 15.22 59.43 -5.66
C VAL A 49 15.85 60.83 -5.67
N LYS A 50 17.12 60.91 -6.09
CA LYS A 50 17.85 62.17 -6.22
C LYS A 50 17.63 62.76 -7.62
N THR A 51 16.86 63.84 -7.69
CA THR A 51 16.73 64.66 -8.91
C THR A 51 17.67 65.87 -8.84
N LYS A 52 17.75 66.65 -9.92
CA LYS A 52 18.66 67.82 -10.03
C LYS A 52 18.40 68.92 -8.98
N HIS A 53 17.29 68.86 -8.25
CA HIS A 53 16.90 69.84 -7.23
C HIS A 53 16.83 69.27 -5.80
N GLY A 54 17.22 68.00 -5.58
CA GLY A 54 17.24 67.41 -4.24
C GLY A 54 16.84 65.93 -4.21
N ILE A 55 16.73 65.39 -3.01
CA ILE A 55 16.32 64.00 -2.76
C ILE A 55 14.85 63.99 -2.33
N VAL A 56 13.99 63.27 -3.06
CA VAL A 56 12.56 63.14 -2.76
C VAL A 56 12.25 61.71 -2.33
N GLN A 57 11.68 61.56 -1.13
CA GLN A 57 11.13 60.29 -0.66
C GLN A 57 9.71 60.08 -1.20
N LYS A 58 9.39 58.85 -1.62
CA LYS A 58 8.07 58.46 -2.11
C LYS A 58 7.49 57.33 -1.26
N THR A 59 6.17 57.35 -1.09
CA THR A 59 5.38 56.34 -0.40
C THR A 59 4.28 55.81 -1.32
N GLN A 60 3.93 54.54 -1.16
CA GLN A 60 2.84 53.89 -1.90
C GLN A 60 1.92 53.17 -0.92
N VAL A 61 0.62 53.38 -1.07
CA VAL A 61 -0.43 52.68 -0.31
C VAL A 61 -0.85 51.44 -1.09
N LEU A 62 -0.98 50.30 -0.40
CA LEU A 62 -1.37 49.03 -1.00
C LEU A 62 -2.74 48.59 -0.47
N THR A 63 -3.68 48.31 -1.38
CA THR A 63 -4.97 47.64 -1.13
C THR A 63 -4.97 46.27 -1.82
N ARG A 64 -5.53 45.23 -1.19
CA ARG A 64 -5.39 43.84 -1.64
C ARG A 64 -6.39 43.39 -2.71
N GLU A 65 -6.35 43.99 -3.88
CA GLU A 65 -6.77 43.33 -5.13
C GLU A 65 -5.64 43.58 -6.16
N ASP A 66 -5.46 42.64 -7.10
CA ASP A 66 -4.32 42.53 -8.04
C ASP A 66 -2.93 42.20 -7.46
N ASN A 67 -2.64 40.90 -7.34
CA ASN A 67 -1.25 40.38 -7.44
C ASN A 67 -1.18 38.89 -7.84
N PRO A 68 -0.80 38.59 -9.10
CA PRO A 68 -0.04 37.38 -9.46
C PRO A 68 1.08 37.68 -10.49
N VAL A 69 2.29 37.08 -10.56
CA VAL A 69 2.92 35.86 -9.98
C VAL A 69 4.47 36.04 -9.93
N SER A 70 5.18 35.31 -9.03
CA SER A 70 6.56 34.74 -9.17
C SER A 70 7.79 35.68 -9.25
N ASP A 71 9.02 35.27 -8.87
CA ASP A 71 9.58 34.07 -8.20
C ASP A 71 10.79 34.55 -7.32
N GLU A 72 11.50 33.80 -6.47
CA GLU A 72 11.87 32.36 -6.37
C GLU A 72 11.71 31.93 -4.88
N GLU A 73 11.43 30.69 -4.47
CA GLU A 73 11.59 29.32 -5.01
C GLU A 73 10.31 28.48 -4.67
N GLN A 74 10.02 27.24 -5.12
CA GLN A 74 10.38 26.28 -6.20
C GLN A 74 9.30 25.14 -6.10
N GLN A 75 8.96 24.27 -7.07
CA GLN A 75 9.25 24.08 -8.51
C GLN A 75 8.17 23.13 -9.10
N ASP A 76 8.09 23.00 -10.43
CA ASP A 76 7.55 21.87 -11.22
C ASP A 76 6.03 21.89 -11.61
N ARG A 77 5.80 22.14 -12.93
CA ARG A 77 4.72 21.65 -13.86
C ARG A 77 3.45 22.46 -14.23
N SER A 78 3.45 22.81 -15.54
CA SER A 78 2.49 22.44 -16.63
C SER A 78 1.23 23.27 -16.97
N ASP A 79 1.16 23.60 -18.27
CA ASP A 79 0.03 23.85 -19.20
C ASP A 79 -0.89 25.08 -18.95
N SER A 80 -0.98 26.08 -19.86
CA SER A 80 -1.68 26.14 -21.19
C SER A 80 -3.14 26.65 -21.02
N GLU A 81 -3.72 27.60 -21.77
CA GLU A 81 -3.60 28.08 -23.17
C GLU A 81 -3.96 29.59 -23.32
N GLY A 82 -3.70 30.24 -24.48
CA GLY A 82 -4.61 31.30 -24.99
C GLY A 82 -4.04 32.60 -25.60
N TYR A 83 -3.71 32.58 -26.91
CA TYR A 83 -3.80 33.67 -27.93
C TYR A 83 -3.34 35.12 -27.66
N GLU A 84 -2.31 35.57 -28.39
CA GLU A 84 -2.23 36.92 -28.99
C GLU A 84 -1.66 36.82 -30.43
N ASP A 85 -1.87 37.85 -31.24
CA ASP A 85 -1.70 37.86 -32.71
C ASP A 85 -0.77 39.01 -33.18
N GLU A 86 -0.26 38.91 -34.42
CA GLU A 86 0.47 39.92 -35.24
C GLU A 86 1.57 40.79 -34.56
N GLN A 87 2.86 40.45 -34.69
CA GLN A 87 3.77 40.88 -35.79
C GLN A 87 4.20 42.37 -35.84
N ALA A 88 5.47 42.64 -35.49
CA ALA A 88 6.28 43.73 -36.07
C ALA A 88 7.81 43.47 -35.94
N GLU A 89 8.42 43.09 -37.06
CA GLU A 89 9.81 43.36 -37.55
C GLU A 89 10.96 43.61 -36.54
N SER A 90 11.98 42.73 -36.47
CA SER A 90 13.23 42.74 -37.28
C SER A 90 14.20 43.87 -36.89
N LEU A 91 15.43 43.60 -36.40
CA LEU A 91 16.58 43.12 -37.19
C LEU A 91 17.75 42.60 -36.32
N HIS A 92 18.70 41.93 -36.99
CA HIS A 92 20.05 41.48 -36.59
C HIS A 92 20.23 40.11 -35.90
N ALA A 93 20.91 39.24 -36.64
CA ALA A 93 21.10 37.83 -36.34
C ALA A 93 22.41 37.53 -35.58
N ALA A 94 22.30 36.74 -34.52
CA ALA A 94 23.34 35.83 -34.06
C ALA A 94 22.76 34.41 -34.08
N LYS A 95 23.04 33.66 -35.14
CA LYS A 95 22.36 32.42 -35.50
C LYS A 95 22.85 31.23 -34.66
N ALA A 96 22.43 31.16 -33.40
CA ALA A 96 22.55 29.95 -32.60
C ALA A 96 21.79 28.81 -33.29
N LEU A 97 22.46 27.68 -33.53
CA LEU A 97 21.84 26.53 -34.18
C LEU A 97 20.76 25.92 -33.25
N PRO A 98 19.55 25.62 -33.76
CA PRO A 98 18.58 24.86 -32.97
C PRO A 98 19.14 23.46 -32.73
N GLU A 99 19.08 23.00 -31.49
CA GLU A 99 19.51 21.64 -31.14
C GLU A 99 18.74 20.63 -31.99
N LEU A 100 19.49 19.93 -32.85
CA LEU A 100 18.95 18.84 -33.64
C LEU A 100 18.36 17.80 -32.69
N LYS A 101 17.03 17.64 -32.72
CA LYS A 101 16.36 16.44 -32.20
C LYS A 101 16.83 15.26 -33.04
N VAL A 102 18.00 14.71 -32.68
CA VAL A 102 18.67 13.64 -33.43
C VAL A 102 17.66 12.51 -33.62
N PRO A 103 17.33 12.12 -34.86
CA PRO A 103 16.36 11.06 -35.09
C PRO A 103 16.86 9.81 -34.38
N ARG A 104 16.13 9.36 -33.35
CA ARG A 104 16.49 8.20 -32.55
C ARG A 104 16.48 6.97 -33.44
N THR A 105 17.66 6.61 -33.97
CA THR A 105 17.87 5.36 -34.71
C THR A 105 17.27 4.21 -33.89
N PRO A 106 16.42 3.34 -34.47
CA PRO A 106 15.58 2.42 -33.70
C PRO A 106 16.39 1.53 -32.76
N VAL A 107 17.61 1.15 -33.17
CA VAL A 107 18.58 0.37 -32.38
C VAL A 107 18.92 1.05 -31.04
N LYS A 108 19.27 2.35 -31.02
CA LYS A 108 19.61 3.09 -29.79
C LYS A 108 18.44 3.08 -28.80
N SER A 109 17.22 3.30 -29.30
CA SER A 109 16.00 3.28 -28.47
C SER A 109 15.67 1.91 -27.85
N LEU A 110 16.16 0.82 -28.45
CA LEU A 110 16.02 -0.54 -27.91
C LEU A 110 17.09 -0.83 -26.85
N SER A 111 18.34 -0.39 -27.08
CA SER A 111 19.41 -0.52 -26.07
C SER A 111 19.10 0.25 -24.78
N GLU A 112 18.51 1.45 -24.87
CA GLU A 112 18.05 2.24 -23.73
C GLU A 112 16.99 1.49 -22.91
N LYS A 113 15.97 0.92 -23.58
CA LYS A 113 14.91 0.13 -22.93
C LYS A 113 15.45 -1.15 -22.28
N TYR A 114 16.43 -1.80 -22.90
CA TYR A 114 17.08 -2.98 -22.33
C TYR A 114 17.88 -2.63 -21.07
N ARG A 115 18.64 -1.52 -21.10
CA ARG A 115 19.37 -1.02 -19.93
C ARG A 115 18.41 -0.70 -18.78
N GLN A 116 17.37 0.10 -19.03
CA GLN A 116 16.32 0.40 -18.04
C GLN A 116 15.68 -0.86 -17.44
N LEU A 117 15.46 -1.90 -18.24
CA LEU A 117 14.93 -3.17 -17.74
C LEU A 117 15.93 -3.92 -16.84
N GLN A 118 17.23 -3.86 -17.13
CA GLN A 118 18.27 -4.41 -16.26
C GLN A 118 18.40 -3.62 -14.96
N ASP A 119 18.38 -2.29 -15.03
CA ASP A 119 18.43 -1.41 -13.84
C ASP A 119 17.25 -1.69 -12.90
N VAL A 120 16.03 -1.84 -13.44
CA VAL A 120 14.84 -2.23 -12.66
C VAL A 120 14.95 -3.66 -12.12
N LYS A 121 15.51 -4.61 -12.89
CA LYS A 121 15.74 -5.99 -12.43
C LYS A 121 16.74 -6.03 -11.26
N GLN A 122 17.84 -5.26 -11.34
CA GLN A 122 18.82 -5.12 -10.27
C GLN A 122 18.19 -4.48 -9.03
N LYS A 123 17.37 -3.42 -9.20
CA LYS A 123 16.61 -2.81 -8.09
C LYS A 123 15.64 -3.81 -7.44
N ILE A 124 14.90 -4.61 -8.22
CA ILE A 124 14.03 -5.67 -7.66
C ILE A 124 14.84 -6.67 -6.84
N GLY A 125 16.01 -7.09 -7.34
CA GLY A 125 16.93 -8.00 -6.64
C GLY A 125 17.48 -7.42 -5.34
N SER A 126 17.93 -6.16 -5.34
CA SER A 126 18.47 -5.51 -4.13
C SER A 126 17.39 -5.29 -3.08
N LEU A 127 16.19 -4.85 -3.47
CA LEU A 127 15.05 -4.73 -2.56
C LEU A 127 14.67 -6.08 -1.94
N ALA A 128 14.65 -7.16 -2.73
CA ALA A 128 14.31 -8.49 -2.23
C ALA A 128 15.37 -9.04 -1.28
N SER A 129 16.65 -8.95 -1.64
CA SER A 129 17.77 -9.38 -0.78
C SER A 129 17.76 -8.63 0.55
N ALA A 130 17.52 -7.32 0.53
CA ALA A 130 17.40 -6.50 1.73
C ALA A 130 16.25 -6.97 2.65
N ILE A 131 15.08 -7.31 2.09
CA ILE A 131 13.94 -7.78 2.91
C ILE A 131 14.20 -9.16 3.52
N VAL A 132 14.88 -10.06 2.81
CA VAL A 132 15.21 -11.41 3.31
C VAL A 132 16.31 -11.36 4.39
N GLU A 133 17.23 -10.40 4.30
CA GLU A 133 18.29 -10.17 5.30
C GLU A 133 17.74 -9.68 6.65
N ASP A 134 17.02 -8.56 6.69
CA ASP A 134 16.40 -8.04 7.93
C ASP A 134 14.92 -7.66 7.70
N PRO A 135 13.98 -8.61 7.76
CA PRO A 135 12.59 -8.34 7.40
C PRO A 135 11.90 -7.32 8.31
N GLN A 136 12.32 -7.20 9.59
CA GLN A 136 11.70 -6.28 10.56
C GLN A 136 11.95 -4.82 10.21
N ASP A 137 13.21 -4.43 10.01
CA ASP A 137 13.58 -3.04 9.68
C ASP A 137 13.32 -2.71 8.21
N LYS A 138 13.59 -3.66 7.30
CA LYS A 138 13.54 -3.44 5.84
C LYS A 138 12.15 -3.69 5.24
N VAL A 139 11.11 -3.90 6.06
CA VAL A 139 9.70 -4.13 5.65
C VAL A 139 9.15 -3.04 4.71
N GLY A 140 9.66 -1.82 4.79
CA GLY A 140 9.26 -0.70 3.92
C GLY A 140 9.45 -0.98 2.42
N HIS A 141 10.46 -1.76 2.05
CA HIS A 141 10.77 -2.10 0.66
C HIS A 141 9.68 -2.97 -0.01
N LEU A 142 8.87 -3.71 0.76
CA LEU A 142 7.68 -4.40 0.24
C LEU A 142 6.69 -3.42 -0.41
N LYS A 143 6.62 -2.16 0.06
CA LYS A 143 5.80 -1.11 -0.55
C LYS A 143 6.21 -0.84 -2.00
N GLU A 144 7.52 -0.77 -2.26
CA GLU A 144 8.06 -0.51 -3.59
C GLU A 144 7.83 -1.71 -4.53
N LEU A 145 8.13 -2.92 -4.06
CA LEU A 145 7.88 -4.14 -4.84
C LEU A 145 6.39 -4.31 -5.17
N VAL A 146 5.48 -4.04 -4.23
CA VAL A 146 4.02 -4.06 -4.46
C VAL A 146 3.58 -2.93 -5.40
N ALA A 147 4.23 -1.76 -5.36
CA ALA A 147 3.96 -0.68 -6.32
C ALA A 147 4.32 -1.08 -7.76
N LEU A 148 5.37 -1.88 -7.97
CA LEU A 148 5.75 -2.41 -9.29
C LEU A 148 4.74 -3.43 -9.87
N LEU A 149 3.89 -4.05 -9.04
CA LEU A 149 2.73 -4.83 -9.53
C LEU A 149 1.53 -3.95 -9.87
N ARG A 150 1.44 -2.75 -9.29
CA ARG A 150 0.23 -1.93 -9.38
C ARG A 150 -0.01 -1.50 -10.81
N ASP A 151 -1.23 -1.76 -11.25
CA ASP A 151 -1.66 -1.42 -12.60
C ASP A 151 -1.76 0.09 -12.81
N GLY A 152 -1.32 0.57 -13.98
CA GLY A 152 -1.40 1.97 -14.37
C GLY A 152 -0.22 2.84 -13.90
N ALA A 153 0.77 2.26 -13.23
CA ALA A 153 2.03 2.96 -12.96
C ALA A 153 2.72 3.30 -14.30
N PRO A 154 3.00 4.60 -14.59
CA PRO A 154 3.63 5.00 -15.84
C PRO A 154 5.03 4.38 -15.97
N GLY A 155 5.38 3.92 -17.17
CA GLY A 155 6.67 3.27 -17.46
C GLY A 155 6.81 1.81 -17.04
N VAL A 156 5.87 1.24 -16.26
CA VAL A 156 5.99 -0.16 -15.81
C VAL A 156 5.59 -1.14 -16.92
N SER A 157 6.57 -1.92 -17.41
CA SER A 157 6.33 -2.95 -18.43
C SER A 157 5.70 -4.22 -17.84
N HIS A 158 4.98 -4.98 -18.66
CA HIS A 158 4.47 -6.30 -18.25
C HIS A 158 5.58 -7.30 -17.85
N ILE A 159 6.84 -7.07 -18.26
CA ILE A 159 7.98 -7.87 -17.82
C ILE A 159 8.31 -7.54 -16.36
N VAL A 160 8.38 -6.24 -16.01
CA VAL A 160 8.59 -5.78 -14.63
C VAL A 160 7.49 -6.27 -13.70
N GLN A 161 6.21 -6.20 -14.10
CA GLN A 161 5.09 -6.76 -13.32
C GLN A 161 5.27 -8.26 -13.04
N ARG A 162 5.72 -9.05 -14.03
CA ARG A 162 5.96 -10.50 -13.87
C ARG A 162 7.16 -10.79 -12.96
N LEU A 163 8.26 -10.04 -13.12
CA LEU A 163 9.45 -10.16 -12.27
C LEU A 163 9.12 -9.83 -10.81
N ALA A 164 8.48 -8.69 -10.56
CA ALA A 164 8.09 -8.28 -9.22
C ALA A 164 7.07 -9.25 -8.60
N ALA A 165 6.12 -9.79 -9.39
CA ALA A 165 5.15 -10.78 -8.90
C ALA A 165 5.80 -12.08 -8.44
N LEU A 166 6.78 -12.60 -9.19
CA LEU A 166 7.56 -13.79 -8.81
C LEU A 166 8.51 -13.49 -7.65
N THR A 167 9.14 -12.33 -7.63
CA THR A 167 10.06 -11.96 -6.55
C THR A 167 9.33 -11.85 -5.21
N LEU A 168 8.16 -11.21 -5.18
CA LEU A 168 7.31 -11.17 -3.99
C LEU A 168 6.80 -12.54 -3.56
N LEU A 169 6.58 -13.49 -4.48
CA LEU A 169 6.21 -14.86 -4.11
C LEU A 169 7.30 -15.51 -3.25
N GLU A 170 8.56 -15.44 -3.68
CA GLU A 170 9.67 -16.04 -2.94
C GLU A 170 9.95 -15.27 -1.65
N VAL A 171 9.95 -13.93 -1.66
CA VAL A 171 10.09 -13.13 -0.43
C VAL A 171 8.98 -13.45 0.59
N PHE A 172 7.72 -13.62 0.17
CA PHE A 172 6.65 -14.03 1.08
C PHE A 172 6.70 -15.53 1.46
N ARG A 173 7.49 -16.37 0.80
CA ARG A 173 7.74 -17.74 1.28
C ARG A 173 8.67 -17.72 2.48
N ASP A 174 9.75 -16.96 2.39
CA ASP A 174 10.80 -16.91 3.41
C ASP A 174 10.39 -16.07 4.65
N VAL A 175 9.63 -14.98 4.43
CA VAL A 175 9.36 -13.97 5.47
C VAL A 175 8.03 -14.18 6.21
N VAL A 176 7.08 -14.95 5.67
CA VAL A 176 5.78 -15.16 6.32
C VAL A 176 5.90 -16.20 7.44
N PRO A 177 5.43 -15.90 8.66
CA PRO A 177 5.48 -16.85 9.77
C PRO A 177 4.48 -18.01 9.58
N GLY A 178 4.80 -19.17 10.16
CA GLY A 178 3.92 -20.35 10.16
C GLY A 178 2.65 -20.25 11.01
N TYR A 179 2.37 -19.09 11.62
CA TYR A 179 1.18 -18.82 12.43
C TYR A 179 0.33 -17.70 11.82
N ALA A 180 -0.97 -17.72 12.08
CA ALA A 180 -1.87 -16.64 11.67
C ALA A 180 -1.65 -15.39 12.55
N ILE A 181 -1.25 -14.28 11.94
CA ILE A 181 -1.08 -12.99 12.61
C ILE A 181 -2.45 -12.50 13.05
N THR A 182 -2.60 -12.23 14.35
CA THR A 182 -3.81 -11.66 14.93
C THR A 182 -3.51 -10.23 15.35
N THR A 183 -4.00 -9.24 14.59
CA THR A 183 -3.75 -7.83 14.93
C THR A 183 -4.52 -7.44 16.19
N PRO A 184 -3.96 -6.61 17.09
CA PRO A 184 -4.65 -6.18 18.31
C PRO A 184 -6.01 -5.52 18.04
N THR A 185 -6.12 -4.81 16.91
CA THR A 185 -7.37 -4.20 16.42
C THR A 185 -8.48 -5.21 16.18
N ALA A 186 -8.16 -6.45 15.79
CA ALA A 186 -9.15 -7.49 15.52
C ALA A 186 -9.69 -8.16 16.79
N GLN A 187 -8.98 -8.11 17.92
CA GLN A 187 -9.42 -8.69 19.20
C GLN A 187 -10.16 -7.70 20.12
N GLY A 188 -10.63 -6.55 19.60
CA GLY A 188 -11.36 -5.56 20.39
C GLY A 188 -10.53 -4.90 21.51
N SER A 189 -9.22 -5.14 21.55
CA SER A 189 -8.30 -4.50 22.47
C SER A 189 -8.15 -3.03 22.06
N GLY A 190 -8.61 -2.13 22.93
CA GLY A 190 -8.71 -0.70 22.64
C GLY A 190 -7.37 -0.02 22.29
N PRO A 191 -7.41 1.24 21.82
CA PRO A 191 -6.22 1.94 21.36
C PRO A 191 -5.17 2.07 22.46
N LYS A 192 -3.97 1.52 22.20
CA LYS A 192 -2.75 1.61 23.02
C LYS A 192 -2.78 0.84 24.35
N GLN A 193 -2.83 -0.49 24.29
CA GLN A 193 -2.19 -1.28 25.35
C GLN A 193 -0.70 -0.91 25.43
N ARG A 194 -0.18 -0.67 26.64
CA ARG A 194 1.22 -0.22 26.86
C ARG A 194 2.19 -1.38 26.67
N LEU A 195 2.48 -1.72 25.42
CA LEU A 195 3.48 -2.72 25.05
C LEU A 195 4.91 -2.21 25.32
N LYS A 196 5.83 -3.13 25.63
CA LYS A 196 7.28 -2.86 25.67
C LYS A 196 7.79 -2.47 24.28
N LYS A 197 8.92 -1.76 24.21
CA LYS A 197 9.49 -1.22 22.95
C LYS A 197 9.63 -2.31 21.87
N GLU A 198 10.20 -3.46 22.21
CA GLU A 198 10.42 -4.60 21.31
C GLU A 198 9.10 -5.22 20.85
N THR A 199 8.19 -5.52 21.78
CA THR A 199 6.85 -6.07 21.47
C THR A 199 6.07 -5.13 20.54
N ARG A 200 6.19 -3.81 20.74
CA ARG A 200 5.57 -2.81 19.87
C ARG A 200 6.19 -2.77 18.46
N ALA A 201 7.50 -2.97 18.35
CA ALA A 201 8.19 -3.06 17.07
C ALA A 201 7.74 -4.30 16.29
N LEU A 202 7.70 -5.47 16.95
CA LEU A 202 7.23 -6.72 16.36
C LEU A 202 5.78 -6.62 15.86
N VAL A 203 4.86 -6.10 16.67
CA VAL A 203 3.45 -5.89 16.25
C VAL A 203 3.37 -4.93 15.06
N GLY A 204 4.15 -3.85 15.05
CA GLY A 204 4.18 -2.91 13.92
C GLY A 204 4.71 -3.55 12.62
N TYR A 205 5.69 -4.45 12.74
CA TYR A 205 6.18 -5.27 11.64
C TYR A 205 5.10 -6.26 11.14
N GLU A 206 4.45 -7.00 12.04
CA GLU A 206 3.38 -7.95 11.69
C GLU A 206 2.19 -7.26 11.00
N GLU A 207 1.75 -6.10 11.50
CA GLU A 207 0.73 -5.26 10.87
C GLU A 207 1.16 -4.79 9.46
N ALA A 208 2.43 -4.38 9.31
CA ALA A 208 2.97 -3.98 8.02
C ALA A 208 3.04 -5.15 7.03
N LEU A 209 3.53 -6.32 7.47
CA LEU A 209 3.61 -7.55 6.69
C LEU A 209 2.22 -7.98 6.21
N LEU A 210 1.24 -8.09 7.11
CA LEU A 210 -0.14 -8.44 6.79
C LEU A 210 -0.75 -7.46 5.78
N ARG A 211 -0.49 -6.15 5.95
CA ARG A 211 -0.96 -5.10 5.03
C ARG A 211 -0.36 -5.25 3.63
N TYR A 212 0.96 -5.47 3.50
CA TYR A 212 1.59 -5.63 2.19
C TYR A 212 1.21 -6.95 1.52
N TYR A 213 1.11 -8.03 2.29
CA TYR A 213 0.61 -9.32 1.83
C TYR A 213 -0.83 -9.21 1.29
N GLY A 214 -1.73 -8.55 2.01
CA GLY A 214 -3.09 -8.26 1.56
C GLY A 214 -3.14 -7.40 0.29
N GLN A 215 -2.25 -6.42 0.15
CA GLN A 215 -2.12 -5.64 -1.09
C GLN A 215 -1.60 -6.50 -2.26
N TYR A 216 -0.66 -7.40 -2.02
CA TYR A 216 -0.13 -8.33 -3.03
C TYR A 216 -1.23 -9.29 -3.53
N VAL A 217 -1.91 -10.00 -2.63
CA VAL A 217 -3.06 -10.87 -2.97
C VAL A 217 -4.16 -10.06 -3.68
N GLY A 218 -4.41 -8.82 -3.24
CA GLY A 218 -5.31 -7.89 -3.91
C GLY A 218 -4.90 -7.52 -5.34
N CYS A 219 -3.59 -7.37 -5.61
CA CYS A 219 -3.07 -7.16 -6.96
C CYS A 219 -3.21 -8.41 -7.83
N LEU A 220 -2.87 -9.60 -7.32
CA LEU A 220 -3.06 -10.88 -8.02
C LEU A 220 -4.54 -11.07 -8.43
N ARG A 221 -5.48 -10.81 -7.50
CA ARG A 221 -6.93 -10.82 -7.79
C ARG A 221 -7.32 -9.86 -8.90
N LYS A 222 -6.81 -8.63 -8.88
CA LYS A 222 -7.09 -7.60 -9.91
C LYS A 222 -6.55 -8.01 -11.29
N ILE A 223 -5.36 -8.60 -11.35
CA ILE A 223 -4.74 -9.14 -12.58
C ILE A 223 -5.62 -10.24 -13.18
N LEU A 224 -6.01 -11.23 -12.37
CA LEU A 224 -6.84 -12.36 -12.81
C LEU A 224 -8.24 -11.89 -13.27
N ALA A 225 -8.90 -11.04 -12.49
CA ALA A 225 -10.22 -10.48 -12.84
C ALA A 225 -10.17 -9.59 -14.10
N ARG A 226 -9.05 -8.89 -14.34
CA ARG A 226 -8.82 -8.14 -15.58
C ARG A 226 -8.65 -9.07 -16.77
N HIS A 227 -7.84 -10.12 -16.65
CA HIS A 227 -7.64 -11.08 -17.72
C HIS A 227 -8.97 -11.72 -18.14
N LEU A 228 -9.80 -12.13 -17.17
CA LEU A 228 -11.15 -12.66 -17.44
C LEU A 228 -12.06 -11.65 -18.15
N ARG A 229 -12.01 -10.37 -17.81
CA ARG A 229 -12.75 -9.31 -18.53
C ARG A 229 -12.21 -9.10 -19.95
N ARG A 230 -10.89 -9.15 -20.15
CA ARG A 230 -10.24 -9.00 -21.46
C ARG A 230 -10.51 -10.18 -22.40
N LEU A 231 -10.75 -11.40 -21.89
CA LEU A 231 -11.18 -12.55 -22.68
C LEU A 231 -12.58 -12.38 -23.31
N LYS A 232 -13.43 -11.54 -22.73
CA LYS A 232 -14.81 -11.28 -23.21
C LYS A 232 -14.93 -10.07 -24.13
N ALA A 233 -13.88 -9.27 -24.27
CA ALA A 233 -13.90 -8.03 -25.03
C ALA A 233 -13.05 -8.16 -26.31
N PRO A 234 -13.41 -7.50 -27.42
CA PRO A 234 -12.52 -7.39 -28.56
C PRO A 234 -11.23 -6.68 -28.13
N GLN A 235 -10.08 -7.31 -28.38
CA GLN A 235 -8.76 -6.82 -27.97
C GLN A 235 -7.70 -7.17 -29.01
N ASN A 236 -6.70 -6.31 -29.15
CA ASN A 236 -5.49 -6.62 -29.93
C ASN A 236 -4.82 -7.90 -29.40
N ALA A 237 -4.52 -8.85 -30.29
CA ALA A 237 -3.93 -10.15 -29.96
C ALA A 237 -2.65 -10.04 -29.10
N LEU A 238 -1.79 -9.04 -29.33
CA LEU A 238 -0.59 -8.80 -28.52
C LEU A 238 -0.95 -8.42 -27.07
N ARG A 239 -1.93 -7.53 -26.88
CA ARG A 239 -2.42 -7.15 -25.54
C ARG A 239 -3.05 -8.33 -24.81
N LEU A 240 -3.75 -9.21 -25.53
CA LEU A 240 -4.32 -10.44 -24.96
C LEU A 240 -3.22 -11.44 -24.56
N ARG A 241 -2.22 -11.68 -25.42
CA ARG A 241 -1.07 -12.57 -25.12
C ARG A 241 -0.28 -12.08 -23.90
N LEU A 242 0.02 -10.78 -23.82
CA LEU A 242 0.70 -10.17 -22.67
C LEU A 242 -0.13 -10.28 -21.38
N SER A 243 -1.44 -10.02 -21.47
CA SER A 243 -2.37 -10.18 -20.34
C SER A 243 -2.45 -11.63 -19.86
N THR A 244 -2.41 -12.60 -20.78
CA THR A 244 -2.45 -14.03 -20.48
C THR A 244 -1.16 -14.49 -19.80
N ALA A 245 0.00 -14.06 -20.32
CA ALA A 245 1.30 -14.37 -19.72
C ALA A 245 1.46 -13.79 -18.29
N LEU A 246 0.87 -12.62 -18.02
CA LEU A 246 0.80 -12.05 -16.67
C LEU A 246 -0.19 -12.83 -15.77
N ALA A 247 -1.36 -13.23 -16.30
CA ALA A 247 -2.33 -14.04 -15.56
C ALA A 247 -1.80 -15.44 -15.21
N GLN A 248 -1.04 -16.08 -16.10
CA GLN A 248 -0.33 -17.34 -15.83
C GLN A 248 0.66 -17.20 -14.67
N VAL A 249 1.42 -16.09 -14.61
CA VAL A 249 2.29 -15.80 -13.46
C VAL A 249 1.47 -15.57 -12.20
N ALA A 250 0.40 -14.77 -12.26
CA ALA A 250 -0.44 -14.51 -11.08
C ALA A 250 -1.09 -15.80 -10.53
N ALA A 251 -1.55 -16.71 -11.39
CA ALA A 251 -2.06 -18.03 -10.99
C ALA A 251 -0.98 -18.87 -10.29
N ARG A 252 0.25 -18.88 -10.82
CA ARG A 252 1.40 -19.53 -10.16
C ARG A 252 1.71 -18.92 -8.80
N CYS A 253 1.66 -17.59 -8.66
CA CYS A 253 1.85 -16.91 -7.38
C CYS A 253 0.77 -17.27 -6.35
N VAL A 254 -0.52 -17.25 -6.72
CA VAL A 254 -1.62 -17.67 -5.83
C VAL A 254 -1.42 -19.12 -5.37
N CYS A 255 -1.14 -20.02 -6.31
CA CYS A 255 -0.91 -21.43 -6.01
C CYS A 255 0.35 -21.65 -5.16
N GLY A 256 1.42 -20.90 -5.44
CA GLY A 256 2.70 -20.99 -4.74
C GLY A 256 2.64 -20.50 -3.29
N LEU A 257 1.83 -19.47 -3.02
CA LEU A 257 1.52 -19.03 -1.65
C LEU A 257 0.68 -20.07 -0.91
N LEU A 258 -0.39 -20.58 -1.54
CA LEU A 258 -1.31 -21.54 -0.93
C LEU A 258 -0.63 -22.85 -0.52
N LEU A 259 0.44 -23.25 -1.22
CA LEU A 259 1.25 -24.42 -0.88
C LEU A 259 2.34 -24.16 0.16
N ALA A 260 2.85 -22.93 0.23
CA ALA A 260 3.86 -22.54 1.22
C ALA A 260 3.22 -22.31 2.60
N HIS A 261 2.09 -21.58 2.62
CA HIS A 261 1.45 -21.08 3.83
C HIS A 261 -0.05 -21.38 3.86
N PRO A 262 -0.48 -22.67 3.98
CA PRO A 262 -1.88 -23.07 3.83
C PRO A 262 -2.84 -22.51 4.89
N HIS A 263 -2.33 -22.24 6.09
CA HIS A 263 -3.11 -21.80 7.26
C HIS A 263 -2.88 -20.32 7.63
N PHE A 264 -2.06 -19.60 6.86
CA PHE A 264 -1.81 -18.18 7.09
C PHE A 264 -3.05 -17.32 6.78
N ASN A 265 -3.00 -16.04 7.15
CA ASN A 265 -4.07 -15.08 6.88
C ASN A 265 -4.42 -15.04 5.39
N LEU A 266 -5.69 -14.76 5.09
CA LEU A 266 -6.25 -14.72 3.72
C LEU A 266 -6.24 -16.06 2.95
N HIS A 267 -5.96 -17.21 3.58
CA HIS A 267 -6.00 -18.53 2.92
C HIS A 267 -7.30 -18.77 2.13
N GLY A 268 -8.47 -18.43 2.68
CA GLY A 268 -9.75 -18.60 1.98
C GLY A 268 -9.90 -17.75 0.71
N GLN A 269 -9.23 -16.58 0.64
CA GLN A 269 -9.14 -15.80 -0.59
C GLN A 269 -8.19 -16.45 -1.60
N LEU A 270 -7.07 -17.02 -1.16
CA LEU A 270 -6.17 -17.78 -2.05
C LEU A 270 -6.84 -19.03 -2.61
N ILE A 271 -7.58 -19.77 -1.78
CA ILE A 271 -8.39 -20.93 -2.18
C ILE A 271 -9.45 -20.51 -3.22
N GLU A 272 -10.17 -19.41 -2.96
CA GLU A 272 -11.14 -18.86 -3.91
C GLU A 272 -10.49 -18.52 -5.26
N LEU A 273 -9.33 -17.84 -5.25
CA LEU A 273 -8.59 -17.48 -6.47
C LEU A 273 -8.05 -18.71 -7.21
N ALA A 274 -7.55 -19.71 -6.48
CA ALA A 274 -7.08 -20.98 -7.07
C ALA A 274 -8.23 -21.74 -7.73
N VAL A 275 -9.41 -21.80 -7.10
CA VAL A 275 -10.62 -22.41 -7.68
C VAL A 275 -11.11 -21.65 -8.92
N HIS A 276 -11.04 -20.31 -8.92
CA HIS A 276 -11.30 -19.54 -10.15
C HIS A 276 -10.30 -19.85 -11.28
N CYS A 277 -9.01 -20.04 -10.95
CA CYS A 277 -7.98 -20.43 -11.92
C CYS A 277 -8.18 -21.85 -12.46
N LEU A 278 -8.60 -22.81 -11.62
CA LEU A 278 -8.99 -24.16 -12.03
C LEU A 278 -10.07 -24.12 -13.11
N GLY A 279 -10.99 -23.15 -13.01
CA GLY A 279 -12.04 -22.93 -13.98
C GLY A 279 -11.65 -22.14 -15.24
N SER A 280 -10.41 -21.71 -15.41
CA SER A 280 -10.01 -20.92 -16.58
C SER A 280 -9.90 -21.74 -17.87
N ALA A 281 -10.10 -21.10 -19.02
CA ALA A 281 -9.94 -21.74 -20.34
C ALA A 281 -8.46 -21.92 -20.75
N ASP A 282 -7.52 -21.28 -20.04
CA ASP A 282 -6.09 -21.48 -20.24
C ASP A 282 -5.65 -22.76 -19.55
N GLU A 283 -5.20 -23.74 -20.34
CA GLU A 283 -4.69 -25.03 -19.85
C GLU A 283 -3.55 -24.85 -18.83
N LYS A 284 -2.65 -23.88 -19.04
CA LYS A 284 -1.50 -23.69 -18.13
C LYS A 284 -1.95 -23.16 -16.76
N MET A 285 -2.95 -22.29 -16.73
CA MET A 285 -3.52 -21.77 -15.48
C MET A 285 -4.33 -22.84 -14.74
N SER A 286 -5.22 -23.54 -15.45
CA SER A 286 -6.08 -24.59 -14.88
C SER A 286 -5.28 -25.81 -14.40
N LEU A 287 -4.25 -26.23 -15.13
CA LEU A 287 -3.34 -27.31 -14.72
C LEU A 287 -2.51 -26.92 -13.49
N THR A 288 -1.98 -25.69 -13.43
CA THR A 288 -1.25 -25.19 -12.23
C THR A 288 -2.16 -25.21 -11.00
N ALA A 289 -3.41 -24.72 -11.13
CA ALA A 289 -4.38 -24.74 -10.04
C ALA A 289 -4.81 -26.15 -9.63
N CYS A 290 -5.00 -27.06 -10.60
CA CYS A 290 -5.33 -28.46 -10.35
C CYS A 290 -4.22 -29.17 -9.56
N GLN A 291 -2.96 -28.97 -9.95
CA GLN A 291 -1.80 -29.50 -9.22
C GLN A 291 -1.76 -28.95 -7.79
N ALA A 292 -1.87 -27.63 -7.62
CA ALA A 292 -1.83 -27.00 -6.30
C ALA A 292 -2.95 -27.50 -5.37
N LEU A 293 -4.19 -27.58 -5.84
CA LEU A 293 -5.31 -28.13 -5.05
C LEU A 293 -5.10 -29.61 -4.71
N ARG A 294 -4.55 -30.41 -5.63
CA ARG A 294 -4.19 -31.82 -5.34
C ARG A 294 -3.09 -31.96 -4.30
N HIS A 295 -2.13 -31.04 -4.25
CA HIS A 295 -1.10 -31.01 -3.21
C HIS A 295 -1.68 -30.55 -1.87
N LEU A 296 -2.49 -29.49 -1.86
CA LEU A 296 -3.21 -29.01 -0.67
C LEU A 296 -4.01 -30.15 0.00
N TYR A 297 -4.82 -30.90 -0.75
CA TYR A 297 -5.63 -32.00 -0.20
C TYR A 297 -4.79 -33.17 0.36
N ARG A 298 -3.55 -33.31 -0.10
CA ARG A 298 -2.59 -34.29 0.46
C ARG A 298 -1.95 -33.78 1.75
N GLN A 299 -1.56 -32.50 1.79
CA GLN A 299 -0.91 -31.87 2.94
C GLN A 299 -1.87 -31.61 4.10
N ASP A 300 -3.06 -31.10 3.83
CA ASP A 300 -4.07 -30.69 4.82
C ASP A 300 -4.55 -31.89 5.66
N ARG A 301 -4.11 -31.96 6.93
CA ARG A 301 -4.47 -33.05 7.86
C ARG A 301 -5.79 -32.80 8.59
N LEU A 302 -6.14 -31.53 8.83
CA LEU A 302 -7.34 -31.13 9.56
C LEU A 302 -8.59 -31.14 8.66
N GLY A 303 -8.40 -30.98 7.35
CA GLY A 303 -9.46 -31.03 6.34
C GLY A 303 -10.18 -29.68 6.13
N GLU A 304 -9.82 -28.64 6.87
CA GLU A 304 -10.49 -27.32 6.80
C GLU A 304 -10.29 -26.65 5.44
N SER A 305 -9.03 -26.54 4.98
CA SER A 305 -8.69 -25.96 3.68
C SER A 305 -9.26 -26.78 2.53
N THR A 306 -9.28 -28.11 2.68
CA THR A 306 -9.89 -29.05 1.73
C THR A 306 -11.41 -28.86 1.66
N LEU A 307 -12.08 -28.77 2.81
CA LEU A 307 -13.52 -28.55 2.91
C LEU A 307 -13.92 -27.20 2.31
N GLU A 308 -13.17 -26.13 2.58
CA GLU A 308 -13.41 -24.83 1.94
C GLU A 308 -13.24 -24.94 0.41
N ALA A 309 -12.12 -25.49 -0.07
CA ALA A 309 -11.85 -25.61 -1.50
C ALA A 309 -12.93 -26.43 -2.23
N VAL A 310 -13.41 -27.53 -1.64
CA VAL A 310 -14.51 -28.33 -2.20
C VAL A 310 -15.82 -27.56 -2.19
N LYS A 311 -16.14 -26.80 -1.12
CA LYS A 311 -17.31 -25.90 -1.08
C LYS A 311 -17.25 -24.84 -2.19
N ARG A 312 -16.11 -24.17 -2.38
CA ARG A 312 -15.91 -23.18 -3.46
C ARG A 312 -16.00 -23.83 -4.85
N THR A 313 -15.44 -25.02 -5.04
CA THR A 313 -15.51 -25.77 -6.32
C THR A 313 -16.95 -26.16 -6.65
N LYS A 314 -17.73 -26.64 -5.67
CA LYS A 314 -19.16 -26.93 -5.82
C LYS A 314 -19.95 -25.67 -6.22
N ALA A 315 -19.65 -24.52 -5.63
CA ALA A 315 -20.26 -23.24 -6.01
C ALA A 315 -19.91 -22.84 -7.46
N LEU A 316 -18.64 -22.99 -7.87
CA LEU A 316 -18.20 -22.70 -9.24
C LEU A 316 -18.88 -23.58 -10.29
N LEU A 317 -19.05 -24.88 -10.00
CA LEU A 317 -19.75 -25.82 -10.90
C LEU A 317 -21.23 -25.46 -11.06
N LYS A 318 -21.91 -25.15 -9.94
CA LYS A 318 -23.31 -24.65 -9.96
C LYS A 318 -23.45 -23.37 -10.79
N ALA A 319 -22.56 -22.40 -10.59
CA ALA A 319 -22.58 -21.12 -11.30
C ALA A 319 -22.37 -21.25 -12.82
N ARG A 320 -21.91 -22.41 -13.31
CA ARG A 320 -21.73 -22.70 -14.75
C ARG A 320 -22.86 -23.48 -15.38
N GLY A 321 -23.93 -23.79 -14.63
CA GLY A 321 -25.03 -24.62 -15.14
C GLY A 321 -24.61 -26.07 -15.44
N LEU A 322 -23.43 -26.51 -14.95
CA LEU A 322 -22.95 -27.88 -15.10
C LEU A 322 -23.69 -28.81 -14.13
N GLN A 323 -24.97 -29.07 -14.43
CA GLN A 323 -25.78 -30.16 -13.88
C GLN A 323 -25.35 -31.51 -14.48
N ALA A 324 -24.05 -31.79 -14.46
CA ALA A 324 -23.46 -33.02 -14.94
C ALA A 324 -22.52 -33.54 -13.86
N SER A 325 -22.59 -34.85 -13.60
CA SER A 325 -22.03 -35.49 -12.41
C SER A 325 -20.62 -34.99 -12.06
N VAL A 326 -20.37 -34.77 -10.76
CA VAL A 326 -19.03 -34.42 -10.26
C VAL A 326 -17.99 -35.49 -10.68
N VAL A 327 -18.47 -36.72 -10.91
CA VAL A 327 -17.74 -37.99 -11.07
C VAL A 327 -16.55 -38.00 -12.06
N PRO A 328 -16.51 -37.35 -13.24
CA PRO A 328 -15.34 -37.42 -14.12
C PRO A 328 -14.18 -36.55 -13.63
N LEU A 329 -14.48 -35.33 -13.16
CA LEU A 329 -13.49 -34.47 -12.52
C LEU A 329 -13.11 -35.02 -11.14
N TRP A 330 -14.10 -35.53 -10.40
CA TRP A 330 -13.88 -36.26 -9.15
C TRP A 330 -13.02 -37.49 -9.38
N SER A 331 -13.19 -38.27 -10.45
CA SER A 331 -12.35 -39.44 -10.77
C SER A 331 -10.87 -39.06 -10.83
N ARG A 332 -10.54 -37.94 -11.50
CA ARG A 332 -9.18 -37.37 -11.51
C ARG A 332 -8.69 -36.82 -10.16
N PHE A 333 -9.57 -36.54 -9.19
CA PHE A 333 -9.25 -36.08 -7.83
C PHE A 333 -9.32 -37.18 -6.75
N ASN A 334 -10.15 -38.21 -6.94
CA ASN A 334 -10.62 -39.14 -5.92
C ASN A 334 -9.63 -40.27 -5.68
N THR A 335 -8.78 -40.61 -6.66
CA THR A 335 -7.62 -41.50 -6.44
C THR A 335 -6.70 -40.95 -5.36
N ALA A 336 -6.59 -39.61 -5.22
CA ALA A 336 -5.81 -39.00 -4.15
C ALA A 336 -6.54 -39.10 -2.79
N MET A 337 -7.84 -38.75 -2.72
CA MET A 337 -8.59 -38.79 -1.46
C MET A 337 -8.85 -40.21 -0.94
N LYS A 338 -9.27 -41.17 -1.77
CA LYS A 338 -9.43 -42.59 -1.38
C LYS A 338 -8.16 -43.15 -0.75
N SER A 339 -6.99 -42.87 -1.32
CA SER A 339 -5.71 -43.32 -0.77
C SER A 339 -5.40 -42.76 0.63
N LYS A 340 -5.94 -41.58 0.98
CA LYS A 340 -5.72 -40.93 2.27
C LYS A 340 -6.75 -41.37 3.32
N VAL A 341 -8.02 -41.54 2.93
CA VAL A 341 -9.06 -42.11 3.79
C VAL A 341 -8.70 -43.54 4.20
N LEU A 342 -8.30 -44.40 3.26
CA LEU A 342 -7.91 -45.78 3.53
C LEU A 342 -6.67 -45.90 4.44
N ARG A 343 -5.71 -44.96 4.34
CA ARG A 343 -4.56 -44.90 5.26
C ARG A 343 -4.93 -44.39 6.65
N GLY A 344 -5.84 -43.41 6.75
CA GLY A 344 -6.36 -42.91 8.03
C GLY A 344 -7.12 -43.99 8.80
N THR A 345 -7.99 -44.76 8.12
CA THR A 345 -8.70 -45.89 8.72
C THR A 345 -7.76 -47.04 9.13
N SER A 346 -6.61 -47.20 8.47
CA SER A 346 -5.63 -48.24 8.84
C SER A 346 -4.80 -47.91 10.10
N GLN A 347 -4.70 -46.63 10.49
CA GLN A 347 -3.99 -46.22 11.72
C GLN A 347 -4.93 -46.07 12.93
N GLY A 348 -6.25 -46.05 12.73
CA GLY A 348 -7.25 -45.97 13.79
C GLY A 348 -7.77 -47.32 14.31
N VAL A 349 -7.28 -48.45 13.80
CA VAL A 349 -7.79 -49.81 14.12
C VAL A 349 -6.68 -50.72 14.68
N VAL A 350 -5.59 -50.13 15.19
CA VAL A 350 -4.48 -50.86 15.87
C VAL A 350 -4.14 -50.21 17.21
N ASN A 351 -5.14 -49.63 17.89
CA ASN A 351 -5.07 -49.18 19.28
C ASN A 351 -6.50 -49.09 19.87
N LEU A 352 -7.11 -50.26 20.05
CA LEU A 352 -8.15 -50.56 21.03
C LEU A 352 -8.18 -52.09 21.23
#